data_AF-A0AAJ2EUX9-F1
#
_entry.id   AF-A0AAJ2EUX9-F1
#
_cell.length_a   1.000
_cell.length_b   1.000
_cell.length_c   1.000
_cell.angle_alpha   90.00
_cell.angle_beta   90.00
_cell.angle_gamma   90.00
#
_symmetry.space_group_name_H-M   'P 1'
#
loop_
_entity.id
_entity.type
_entity.pdbx_description
1 polymer ?
#
loop_
_entity_poly.entity_id
_entity_poly.type
_entity_poly.pdbx_seq_one_letter_code
_entity_poly.pdbx_strand_id
1 'polypeptide(L)'
;MSSSGSLAKSAARPLRFALVGAVATLVHMAVAALLLGLWGWPAYGANLGAFLVAFGVSYLGHRHVTFGRAGSPWRFLLVALGGFGLNNLLLTGLLACGVPALAALLVATALVPVCSYLLSSWWVFK
;
A
#
# COMPACT_ATOMS: atom_id res chain seq x y z
N MET A 1 16.99 33.90 -9.12
CA MET A 1 16.43 33.05 -8.04
C MET A 1 15.39 32.07 -8.60
N SER A 2 15.79 31.10 -9.43
CA SER A 2 14.88 30.09 -9.99
C SER A 2 15.47 28.70 -9.87
N SER A 3 15.50 28.16 -8.64
CA SER A 3 15.86 26.76 -8.41
C SER A 3 15.01 26.09 -7.30
N SER A 4 14.39 26.89 -6.43
CA SER A 4 13.61 26.41 -5.28
C SER A 4 12.28 25.72 -5.66
N GLY A 5 11.70 26.04 -6.82
CA GLY A 5 10.39 25.51 -7.24
C GLY A 5 10.40 24.08 -7.82
N SER A 6 11.58 23.55 -8.15
CA SER A 6 11.73 22.22 -8.78
C SER A 6 11.84 21.11 -7.73
N LEU A 7 12.56 21.36 -6.63
CA LEU A 7 12.79 20.37 -5.56
C LEU A 7 11.53 20.09 -4.72
N ALA A 8 10.72 21.13 -4.44
CA ALA A 8 9.46 20.98 -3.70
C ALA A 8 8.42 20.13 -4.45
N LYS A 9 8.40 20.21 -5.79
CA LYS A 9 7.51 19.38 -6.63
C LYS A 9 7.93 17.90 -6.65
N SER A 10 9.22 17.62 -6.52
CA SER A 10 9.77 16.26 -6.50
C SER A 10 9.64 15.58 -5.13
N ALA A 11 9.84 16.31 -4.02
CA ALA A 11 9.63 15.78 -2.66
C ALA A 11 8.14 15.57 -2.31
N ALA A 12 7.23 16.29 -2.98
CA ALA A 12 5.79 16.16 -2.74
C ALA A 12 5.20 14.81 -3.17
N ARG A 13 5.80 14.10 -4.14
CA ARG A 13 5.27 12.82 -4.64
C ARG A 13 5.37 11.66 -3.64
N PRO A 14 6.54 11.36 -3.05
CA PRO A 14 6.64 10.31 -2.04
C PRO A 14 5.80 10.66 -0.79
N LEU A 15 5.70 11.94 -0.42
CA LEU A 15 4.84 12.37 0.69
C LEU A 15 3.35 12.16 0.39
N ARG A 16 2.89 12.51 -0.82
CA ARG A 16 1.51 12.24 -1.27
C ARG A 16 1.24 10.74 -1.37
N PHE A 17 2.22 9.96 -1.79
CA PHE A 17 2.11 8.51 -1.80
C PHE A 17 1.96 7.96 -0.39
N ALA A 18 2.80 8.40 0.56
CA ALA A 18 2.70 8.03 1.96
C ALA A 18 1.36 8.44 2.58
N LEU A 19 0.86 9.64 2.29
CA LEU A 19 -0.45 10.11 2.73
C LEU A 19 -1.59 9.24 2.19
N VAL A 20 -1.61 8.95 0.89
CA VAL A 20 -2.64 8.08 0.30
C VAL A 20 -2.56 6.67 0.89
N GLY A 21 -1.34 6.15 1.10
CA GLY A 21 -1.12 4.87 1.76
C GLY A 21 -1.66 4.86 3.19
N ALA A 22 -1.38 5.89 3.98
CA ALA A 22 -1.88 6.03 5.34
C ALA A 22 -3.42 6.09 5.39
N VAL A 23 -4.04 6.85 4.48
CA VAL A 23 -5.51 6.89 4.35
C VAL A 23 -6.07 5.52 3.98
N ALA A 24 -5.44 4.80 3.05
CA ALA A 24 -5.86 3.45 2.68
C ALA A 24 -5.75 2.47 3.87
N THR A 25 -4.69 2.56 4.68
CA THR A 25 -4.54 1.74 5.89
C THR A 25 -5.63 2.05 6.92
N LEU A 26 -5.94 3.33 7.15
CA LEU A 26 -7.03 3.72 8.05
C LEU A 26 -8.38 3.19 7.58
N VAL A 27 -8.66 3.28 6.27
CA VAL A 27 -9.88 2.72 5.66
C VAL A 27 -9.92 1.21 5.83
N HIS A 28 -8.80 0.50 5.58
CA HIS A 28 -8.72 -0.94 5.80
C HIS A 28 -9.10 -1.30 7.25
N MET A 29 -8.48 -0.63 8.22
CA MET A 29 -8.75 -0.88 9.64
C MET A 29 -10.20 -0.59 10.03
N ALA A 30 -10.76 0.52 9.55
CA ALA A 30 -12.15 0.87 9.82
C ALA A 30 -13.13 -0.16 9.25
N VAL A 31 -12.91 -0.58 8.00
CA VAL A 31 -13.77 -1.58 7.33
C VAL A 31 -13.62 -2.95 7.99
N ALA A 32 -12.40 -3.37 8.33
CA ALA A 32 -12.16 -4.62 9.06
C ALA A 32 -12.86 -4.61 10.43
N ALA A 33 -12.73 -3.52 11.19
CA ALA A 33 -13.40 -3.36 12.48
C ALA A 33 -14.93 -3.40 12.36
N LEU A 34 -15.50 -2.77 11.32
CA LEU A 34 -16.94 -2.82 11.04
C LEU A 34 -17.40 -4.24 10.69
N LEU A 35 -16.70 -4.93 9.79
CA LEU A 35 -17.04 -6.29 9.35
C LEU A 35 -16.92 -7.32 10.48
N LEU A 36 -15.89 -7.21 11.32
CA LEU A 36 -15.69 -8.06 12.49
C LEU A 36 -16.70 -7.74 13.61
N GLY A 37 -16.86 -6.46 13.93
CA GLY A 37 -17.59 -6.01 15.12
C GLY A 37 -19.10 -5.93 14.92
N LEU A 38 -19.57 -5.39 13.79
CA LEU A 38 -21.02 -5.19 13.56
C LEU A 38 -21.67 -6.33 12.78
N TRP A 39 -20.93 -6.93 11.85
CA TRP A 39 -21.48 -7.96 10.96
C TRP A 39 -21.04 -9.39 11.33
N GLY A 40 -20.14 -9.57 12.30
CA GLY A 40 -19.69 -10.88 12.75
C GLY A 40 -19.04 -11.72 11.66
N TRP A 41 -18.45 -11.09 10.65
CA TRP A 41 -17.84 -11.81 9.54
C TRP A 41 -16.66 -12.67 10.01
N PRO A 42 -16.40 -13.82 9.35
CA PRO A 42 -15.18 -14.58 9.58
C PRO A 42 -13.94 -13.71 9.33
N ALA A 43 -12.91 -13.85 10.16
CA ALA A 43 -11.72 -12.99 10.11
C ALA A 43 -11.07 -12.89 8.72
N TYR A 44 -11.01 -14.02 7.99
CA TYR A 44 -10.49 -14.05 6.62
C TYR A 44 -11.37 -13.28 5.63
N GLY A 45 -12.69 -13.36 5.75
CA GLY A 45 -13.63 -12.64 4.89
C GLY A 45 -13.62 -11.14 5.16
N ALA A 46 -13.57 -10.75 6.43
CA ALA A 46 -13.45 -9.35 6.85
C ALA A 46 -12.14 -8.73 6.34
N ASN A 47 -11.02 -9.46 6.45
CA ASN A 47 -9.72 -9.03 5.95
C ASN A 47 -9.72 -8.84 4.43
N LEU A 48 -10.31 -9.77 3.67
CA LEU A 48 -10.40 -9.66 2.21
C LEU A 48 -11.29 -8.49 1.77
N GLY A 49 -12.46 -8.30 2.40
CA GLY A 49 -13.35 -7.18 2.11
C GLY A 49 -12.70 -5.83 2.42
N ALA A 50 -12.05 -5.71 3.58
CA ALA A 50 -11.29 -4.52 3.95
C ALA A 50 -10.13 -4.25 2.99
N PHE A 51 -9.44 -5.29 2.51
CA PHE A 51 -8.37 -5.16 1.53
C PHE A 51 -8.89 -4.59 0.20
N LEU A 52 -10.01 -5.10 -0.32
CA LEU A 52 -10.58 -4.63 -1.59
C LEU A 52 -11.01 -3.16 -1.52
N VAL A 53 -11.64 -2.74 -0.42
CA VAL A 53 -12.06 -1.34 -0.23
C VAL A 53 -10.83 -0.43 -0.11
N ALA A 54 -9.86 -0.80 0.72
CA ALA A 54 -8.62 -0.05 0.89
C ALA A 54 -7.82 0.05 -0.43
N PHE A 55 -7.79 -1.03 -1.21
CA PHE A 55 -7.17 -1.05 -2.53
C PHE A 55 -7.84 -0.05 -3.49
N GLY A 56 -9.18 0.01 -3.51
CA GLY A 56 -9.91 0.99 -4.32
C GLY A 56 -9.60 2.44 -3.93
N VAL A 57 -9.60 2.73 -2.62
CA VAL A 57 -9.23 4.05 -2.09
C VAL A 57 -7.79 4.41 -2.43
N SER A 58 -6.87 3.46 -2.30
CA SER A 58 -5.45 3.66 -2.62
C SER A 58 -5.25 3.92 -4.12
N TYR A 59 -5.91 3.16 -4.99
CA TYR A 59 -5.87 3.35 -6.44
C TYR A 59 -6.43 4.73 -6.84
N LEU A 60 -7.60 5.11 -6.33
CA LEU A 60 -8.21 6.40 -6.60
C LEU A 60 -7.37 7.56 -6.06
N GLY A 61 -6.82 7.42 -4.86
CA GLY A 61 -5.92 8.39 -4.25
C GLY A 61 -4.63 8.56 -5.05
N HIS A 62 -4.01 7.48 -5.50
CA HIS A 62 -2.81 7.56 -6.32
C HIS A 62 -3.09 8.13 -7.71
N ARG A 63 -4.23 7.78 -8.31
CA ARG A 63 -4.69 8.32 -9.59
C ARG A 63 -4.90 9.84 -9.53
N HIS A 64 -5.60 10.35 -8.52
CA HIS A 64 -6.00 11.77 -8.46
C HIS A 64 -4.99 12.66 -7.72
N VAL A 65 -4.34 12.15 -6.67
CA VAL A 65 -3.49 12.95 -5.77
C VAL A 65 -2.00 12.74 -6.06
N THR A 66 -1.56 11.49 -6.22
CA THR A 66 -0.12 11.18 -6.36
C THR A 66 0.40 11.38 -7.80
N PHE A 67 -0.28 10.82 -8.80
CA PHE A 67 0.21 10.77 -10.17
C PHE A 67 -0.57 11.65 -11.16
N GLY A 68 -1.84 11.93 -10.90
CA GLY A 68 -2.67 12.79 -11.78
C GLY A 68 -2.86 12.21 -13.19
N ARG A 69 -2.72 10.88 -13.36
CA ARG A 69 -2.79 10.17 -14.64
C ARG A 69 -3.68 8.93 -14.51
N ALA A 70 -4.39 8.60 -15.59
CA ALA A 70 -5.18 7.37 -15.66
C ALA A 70 -4.25 6.15 -15.75
N GLY A 71 -3.99 5.49 -14.62
CA GLY A 71 -3.26 4.21 -14.57
C GLY A 71 -4.20 3.02 -14.76
N SER A 72 -3.68 1.86 -15.13
CA SER A 72 -4.50 0.64 -15.25
C SER A 72 -4.79 0.03 -13.86
N PRO A 73 -6.07 -0.16 -13.47
CA PRO A 73 -6.41 -0.79 -12.18
C PRO A 73 -5.91 -2.23 -12.10
N TRP A 74 -5.79 -2.92 -13.24
CA TRP A 74 -5.27 -4.29 -13.30
C TRP A 74 -3.77 -4.37 -13.03
N ARG A 75 -3.00 -3.39 -13.51
CA ARG A 75 -1.58 -3.27 -13.16
C ARG A 75 -1.41 -2.93 -11.69
N PHE A 76 -2.25 -2.06 -11.15
CA PHE A 76 -2.21 -1.74 -9.72
C PHE A 76 -2.54 -2.97 -8.86
N LEU A 77 -3.49 -3.81 -9.30
CA LEU A 77 -3.83 -5.06 -8.60
C LEU A 77 -2.66 -6.03 -8.62
N LEU A 78 -1.97 -6.18 -9.76
CA LEU A 78 -0.76 -7.01 -9.84
C LEU A 78 0.34 -6.50 -8.91
N VAL A 79 0.50 -5.18 -8.76
CA VAL A 79 1.46 -4.59 -7.81
C VAL A 79 1.02 -4.85 -6.36
N ALA A 80 -0.26 -4.74 -6.04
CA ALA A 80 -0.76 -5.03 -4.69
C ALA A 80 -0.63 -6.52 -4.34
N LEU A 81 -0.95 -7.42 -5.27
CA LEU A 81 -0.77 -8.87 -5.11
C LEU A 81 0.71 -9.24 -5.01
N GLY A 82 1.56 -8.64 -5.85
CA GLY A 82 3.01 -8.81 -5.80
C GLY A 82 3.60 -8.30 -4.48
N GLY A 83 3.13 -7.15 -4.00
CA GLY A 83 3.51 -6.60 -2.69
C GLY A 83 3.08 -7.50 -1.54
N PHE A 84 1.87 -8.07 -1.59
CA PHE A 84 1.39 -9.02 -0.61
C PHE A 84 2.19 -10.33 -0.60
N GLY A 85 2.51 -10.87 -1.79
CA GLY A 85 3.36 -12.03 -1.95
C GLY A 85 4.78 -11.77 -1.44
N LEU A 86 5.36 -10.61 -1.77
CA LEU A 86 6.67 -10.18 -1.31
C LEU A 86 6.71 -10.01 0.21
N ASN A 87 5.65 -9.43 0.81
CA ASN A 87 5.53 -9.29 2.27
C ASN A 87 5.62 -10.65 2.96
N ASN A 88 4.84 -11.63 2.47
CA ASN A 88 4.82 -12.98 3.04
C ASN A 88 6.14 -13.70 2.83
N LEU A 89 6.74 -13.62 1.63
CA LEU A 89 8.06 -14.20 1.35
C LEU A 89 9.15 -13.65 2.28
N LEU A 90 9.18 -12.32 2.46
CA LEU A 90 10.12 -11.67 3.38
C LEU A 90 9.89 -12.09 4.82
N LEU A 91 8.63 -12.09 5.27
CA LEU A 91 8.28 -12.50 6.62
C LEU A 91 8.68 -13.95 6.89
N THR A 92 8.33 -14.88 5.99
CA THR A 92 8.69 -16.30 6.11
C THR A 92 10.20 -16.50 6.09
N GLY A 93 10.93 -15.82 5.19
CA GLY A 93 12.39 -15.90 5.13
C GLY A 93 13.07 -15.36 6.38
N LEU A 94 12.65 -14.19 6.87
CA LEU A 94 13.19 -13.57 8.09
C LEU A 94 12.92 -14.45 9.32
N LEU A 95 11.72 -15.00 9.45
CA LEU A 95 11.39 -15.95 10.52
C LEU A 95 12.22 -17.23 10.43
N ALA A 96 12.43 -17.77 9.22
CA ALA A 96 13.28 -18.94 9.00
C ALA A 96 14.76 -18.68 9.35
N CYS A 97 15.22 -17.43 9.23
CA CYS A 97 16.55 -17.00 9.70
C CYS A 97 16.62 -16.72 11.22
N GLY A 98 15.54 -16.96 11.97
CA GLY A 98 15.49 -16.73 13.41
C GLY A 98 15.33 -15.27 13.83
N VAL A 99 14.96 -14.39 12.90
CA VAL A 99 14.69 -12.97 13.23
C VAL A 99 13.44 -12.90 14.12
N PRO A 100 13.46 -12.11 15.21
CA PRO A 100 12.29 -11.93 16.07
C PRO A 100 11.07 -11.50 15.27
N ALA A 101 9.92 -12.12 15.56
CA ALA A 101 8.70 -11.94 14.77
C ALA A 101 8.30 -10.47 14.57
N LEU A 102 8.46 -9.64 15.60
CA LEU A 102 8.18 -8.21 15.50
C LEU A 102 9.11 -7.48 14.51
N ALA A 103 10.41 -7.78 14.53
CA ALA A 103 11.37 -7.18 13.62
C ALA A 103 11.15 -7.66 12.18
N ALA A 104 10.87 -8.96 11.99
CA ALA A 104 10.55 -9.53 10.69
C ALA A 104 9.29 -8.90 10.08
N LEU A 105 8.25 -8.71 10.91
CA LEU A 105 7.02 -8.04 10.52
C LEU A 105 7.28 -6.60 10.07
N LEU A 106 8.01 -5.81 10.87
CA LEU A 106 8.31 -4.40 10.59
C LEU A 106 9.10 -4.23 9.30
N VAL A 107 10.14 -5.04 9.09
CA VAL A 107 10.96 -4.97 7.87
C VAL A 107 10.13 -5.33 6.64
N ALA A 108 9.37 -6.43 6.70
CA ALA A 108 8.52 -6.86 5.59
C ALA A 108 7.44 -5.81 5.27
N THR A 109 6.79 -5.23 6.28
CA THR A 109 5.76 -4.19 6.06
C THR A 109 6.32 -2.85 5.62
N ALA A 110 7.55 -2.50 5.99
CA ALA A 110 8.18 -1.25 5.54
C ALA A 110 8.68 -1.35 4.09
N LEU A 111 9.18 -2.52 3.66
CA LEU A 111 9.75 -2.69 2.32
C LEU A 111 8.69 -2.75 1.22
N VAL A 112 7.54 -3.33 1.51
CA VAL A 112 6.42 -3.50 0.56
C VAL A 112 5.88 -2.20 -0.02
N PRO A 113 5.59 -1.14 0.75
CA PRO A 113 5.14 0.14 0.19
C PRO A 113 6.23 0.81 -0.65
N VAL A 114 7.52 0.60 -0.34
CA VAL A 114 8.63 1.12 -1.16
C VAL A 114 8.67 0.44 -2.52
N CYS A 115 8.62 -0.89 -2.57
CA CYS A 115 8.55 -1.64 -3.82
C CYS A 115 7.27 -1.31 -4.60
N SER A 116 6.14 -1.23 -3.91
CA SER A 116 4.85 -0.88 -4.50
C SER A 116 4.85 0.53 -5.09
N TYR A 117 5.51 1.49 -4.44
CA TYR A 117 5.71 2.84 -4.97
C TYR A 117 6.51 2.83 -6.26
N LEU A 118 7.66 2.14 -6.26
CA LEU A 118 8.54 2.09 -7.43
C LEU A 118 7.83 1.46 -8.63
N LEU A 119 7.20 0.29 -8.44
CA LEU A 119 6.41 -0.40 -9.45
C LEU A 119 5.22 0.43 -9.93
N SER A 120 4.49 1.07 -9.01
CA SER A 120 3.36 1.93 -9.37
C SER A 120 3.82 3.13 -10.20
N SER A 121 4.93 3.75 -9.81
CA SER A 121 5.47 4.94 -10.48
C SER A 121 6.05 4.64 -11.86
N TRP A 122 6.64 3.46 -12.08
CA TRP A 122 7.31 3.11 -13.33
C TRP A 122 6.43 2.35 -14.32
N TRP A 123 5.41 1.63 -13.83
CA TRP A 123 4.66 0.67 -14.65
C TRP A 123 3.14 0.85 -14.65
N VAL A 124 2.56 1.29 -13.53
CA VAL A 124 1.10 1.46 -13.40
C VAL A 124 0.64 2.81 -13.96
N PHE A 125 1.34 3.89 -13.62
CA PHE A 125 0.94 5.27 -13.93
C PHE A 125 1.86 5.95 -14.97
N LYS A 126 2.43 5.16 -15.89
CA LYS A 126 3.21 5.67 -17.03
C LYS A 126 2.33 6.47 -17.99
#